data_AF-A0A7Y8H505-F1
#
_entry.id   AF-A0A7Y8H505-F1
#
_cell.length_a   1.000
_cell.length_b   1.000
_cell.length_c   1.000
_cell.angle_alpha   90.00
_cell.angle_beta   90.00
_cell.angle_gamma   90.00
#
_symmetry.space_group_name_H-M   'P 1'
#
loop_
_entity.id
_entity.type
_entity.pdbx_description
1 polymer ?
#
loop_
_entity_poly.entity_id
_entity_poly.type
_entity_poly.pdbx_seq_one_letter_code
_entity_poly.pdbx_strand_id
1 'polypeptide(L)'
;MIDKNRLFIIDNKRIAFFLIFVIMFFITEIGRRIYRPYIYSNDIFDYWIADTIGNLTGTIAIIFFDFAGVNPKHRQGRIFLIIITLGLIVYELLQYFSPRSILDWRDMIATLIAGLISWGIYEFLLKKYPEDELTPHNTRYSQ
;
A
#
# COMPACT_ATOMS: atom_id res chain seq x y z
N MET A 1 18.11 8.36 -4.42
CA MET A 1 17.79 9.10 -5.65
C MET A 1 16.94 8.20 -6.54
N ILE A 2 15.72 8.63 -6.89
CA ILE A 2 14.85 7.89 -7.81
C ILE A 2 15.49 7.93 -9.20
N ASP A 3 15.65 6.76 -9.81
CA ASP A 3 16.16 6.64 -11.17
C ASP A 3 15.05 7.03 -12.16
N LYS A 4 15.15 8.25 -12.72
CA LYS A 4 14.13 8.81 -13.62
C LYS A 4 13.83 7.92 -14.82
N ASN A 5 14.81 7.11 -15.26
CA ASN A 5 14.65 6.21 -16.39
C ASN A 5 13.65 5.09 -16.11
N ARG A 6 13.39 4.76 -14.84
CA ARG A 6 12.45 3.69 -14.44
C ARG A 6 10.99 4.14 -14.37
N LEU A 7 10.73 5.45 -14.33
CA LEU A 7 9.38 6.01 -14.20
C LEU A 7 8.47 5.64 -15.37
N PHE A 8 9.04 5.43 -16.55
CA PHE A 8 8.29 5.11 -17.77
C PHE A 8 8.40 3.62 -18.20
N ILE A 9 9.13 2.79 -17.45
CA ILE A 9 9.24 1.35 -17.75
C ILE A 9 8.00 0.64 -17.21
N ILE A 10 7.32 -0.10 -18.09
CA ILE A 10 6.23 -1.01 -17.71
C ILE A 10 6.81 -2.42 -17.69
N ASP A 11 6.91 -2.99 -16.49
CA ASP A 11 7.36 -4.36 -16.25
C ASP A 11 6.28 -5.14 -15.48
N ASN A 12 6.39 -6.47 -15.45
CA ASN A 12 5.42 -7.35 -14.78
C ASN A 12 5.27 -7.02 -13.29
N LYS A 13 6.36 -6.60 -12.64
CA LYS A 13 6.38 -6.19 -11.24
C LYS A 13 5.53 -4.93 -11.01
N ARG A 14 5.65 -3.93 -11.89
CA ARG A 14 4.87 -2.68 -11.86
C ARG A 14 3.39 -2.94 -12.12
N ILE A 15 3.07 -3.82 -13.08
CA ILE A 15 1.69 -4.26 -13.31
C ILE A 15 1.14 -4.93 -12.06
N ALA A 16 1.92 -5.81 -11.41
CA ALA A 16 1.51 -6.43 -10.16
C ALA A 16 1.27 -5.42 -9.03
N PHE A 17 2.14 -4.42 -8.85
CA PHE A 17 1.92 -3.33 -7.90
C PHE A 17 0.62 -2.59 -8.18
N PHE A 18 0.37 -2.23 -9.44
CA PHE A 18 -0.84 -1.53 -9.82
C PHE A 18 -2.11 -2.37 -9.58
N LEU A 19 -2.08 -3.67 -9.89
CA LEU A 19 -3.20 -4.58 -9.62
C LEU A 19 -3.50 -4.69 -8.12
N ILE A 20 -2.47 -4.82 -7.28
CA ILE A 20 -2.63 -4.85 -5.83
C ILE A 20 -3.24 -3.54 -5.33
N PHE A 21 -2.76 -2.40 -5.82
CA PHE A 21 -3.34 -1.10 -5.53
C PHE A 21 -4.84 -1.08 -5.86
N VAL A 22 -5.23 -1.45 -7.08
CA VAL A 22 -6.63 -1.43 -7.51
C VAL A 22 -7.50 -2.30 -6.62
N ILE A 23 -7.07 -3.53 -6.33
CA ILE A 23 -7.80 -4.46 -5.47
C ILE A 23 -7.97 -3.87 -4.06
N MET A 24 -6.89 -3.40 -3.45
CA MET A 24 -6.91 -2.87 -2.08
C MET A 24 -7.68 -1.56 -1.99
N PHE A 25 -7.63 -0.72 -3.02
CA PHE A 25 -8.45 0.49 -3.11
C PHE A 25 -9.94 0.14 -3.11
N PHE A 26 -10.37 -0.81 -3.94
CA PHE A 26 -11.78 -1.23 -3.96
C PHE A 26 -12.22 -1.90 -2.65
N ILE A 27 -11.36 -2.72 -2.04
CA ILE A 27 -11.64 -3.28 -0.70
C ILE A 27 -11.79 -2.16 0.33
N THR A 28 -10.96 -1.12 0.25
CA THR A 28 -11.05 0.05 1.16
C THR A 28 -12.37 0.79 0.98
N GLU A 29 -12.78 1.07 -0.25
CA GLU A 29 -14.02 1.80 -0.53
C GLU A 29 -15.27 0.98 -0.18
N ILE A 30 -15.27 -0.33 -0.50
CA ILE A 30 -16.35 -1.25 -0.07
C ILE A 30 -16.37 -1.33 1.46
N GLY A 31 -15.19 -1.43 2.08
CA GLY A 31 -14.99 -1.47 3.51
C GLY A 31 -15.63 -0.27 4.22
N ARG A 32 -15.36 0.94 3.72
CA ARG A 32 -15.85 2.19 4.29
C ARG A 32 -17.32 2.47 4.00
N ARG A 33 -17.80 2.16 2.79
CA ARG A 33 -19.15 2.56 2.33
C ARG A 33 -20.23 1.50 2.53
N ILE A 34 -19.84 0.23 2.62
CA ILE A 34 -20.79 -0.89 2.68
C ILE A 34 -20.58 -1.67 3.98
N TYR A 35 -19.37 -2.21 4.18
CA TYR A 35 -19.10 -3.11 5.30
C TYR A 35 -19.22 -2.42 6.66
N ARG A 36 -18.51 -1.30 6.87
CA ARG A 36 -18.54 -0.55 8.14
C ARG A 36 -19.97 -0.09 8.51
N PRO A 37 -20.74 0.56 7.61
CA PRO A 37 -22.12 0.91 7.92
C PRO A 37 -23.00 -0.30 8.24
N TYR A 38 -22.80 -1.43 7.55
CA TYR A 38 -23.53 -2.67 7.84
C TYR A 38 -23.24 -3.18 9.25
N ILE A 39 -21.96 -3.28 9.64
CA ILE A 39 -21.56 -3.71 10.99
C ILE A 39 -22.17 -2.81 12.07
N TYR A 40 -22.04 -1.49 11.92
CA TYR A 40 -22.55 -0.54 12.91
C TYR A 40 -24.08 -0.49 13.00
N SER A 41 -24.79 -0.67 11.87
CA SER A 41 -26.26 -0.65 11.85
C SER A 41 -26.92 -1.93 12.38
N ASN A 42 -26.15 -3.02 12.47
CA ASN A 42 -26.62 -4.30 12.99
C ASN A 42 -26.02 -4.64 14.36
N ASP A 43 -25.32 -3.70 15.00
CA ASP A 43 -24.63 -3.88 16.30
C ASP A 43 -23.75 -5.15 16.34
N ILE A 44 -23.11 -5.48 15.20
CA ILE A 44 -22.25 -6.65 15.10
C ILE A 44 -20.89 -6.32 15.69
N PHE A 45 -20.42 -7.17 16.60
CA PHE A 45 -19.06 -7.09 17.09
C PHE A 45 -18.12 -7.89 16.16
N ASP A 46 -17.38 -7.18 15.30
CA ASP A 46 -16.51 -7.76 14.27
C ASP A 46 -15.02 -7.71 14.61
N TYR A 47 -14.69 -7.61 15.90
CA TYR A 47 -13.31 -7.43 16.36
C TYR A 47 -12.62 -6.21 15.75
N TRP A 48 -13.35 -5.09 15.62
CA TRP A 48 -12.81 -3.78 15.21
C TRP A 48 -12.28 -3.74 13.78
N ILE A 49 -12.67 -4.71 12.94
CA ILE A 49 -12.33 -4.72 11.52
C ILE A 49 -13.01 -3.51 10.85
N ALA A 50 -14.28 -3.23 11.15
CA ALA A 50 -15.01 -2.11 10.59
C ALA A 50 -14.34 -0.76 10.90
N ASP A 51 -13.82 -0.60 12.11
CA ASP A 51 -13.08 0.59 12.54
C ASP A 51 -11.80 0.75 11.71
N THR A 52 -11.05 -0.34 11.55
CA THR A 52 -9.67 -0.30 11.04
C THR A 52 -9.51 -0.60 9.54
N ILE A 53 -10.55 -1.10 8.86
CA ILE A 53 -10.47 -1.54 7.45
C ILE A 53 -9.98 -0.43 6.54
N GLY A 54 -10.39 0.81 6.83
CA GLY A 54 -9.97 1.99 6.09
C GLY A 54 -8.45 2.22 6.12
N ASN A 55 -7.82 1.99 7.26
CA ASN A 55 -6.39 2.19 7.46
C ASN A 55 -5.59 0.97 7.06
N LEU A 56 -6.09 -0.24 7.35
CA LEU A 56 -5.46 -1.49 6.97
C LEU A 56 -5.32 -1.59 5.44
N THR A 57 -6.43 -1.60 4.70
CA THR A 57 -6.38 -1.81 3.24
C THR A 57 -6.01 -0.53 2.50
N GLY A 58 -6.33 0.65 3.07
CA GLY A 58 -5.93 1.94 2.51
C GLY A 58 -4.42 2.15 2.53
N THR A 59 -3.74 1.75 3.61
CA THR A 59 -2.27 1.80 3.70
C THR A 59 -1.61 0.87 2.69
N ILE A 60 -2.12 -0.35 2.52
CA ILE A 60 -1.62 -1.26 1.48
C ILE A 60 -1.82 -0.62 0.09
N ALA A 61 -3.01 -0.05 -0.16
CA ALA A 61 -3.31 0.59 -1.44
C ALA A 61 -2.32 1.73 -1.76
N ILE A 62 -2.07 2.66 -0.83
CA ILE A 62 -1.19 3.81 -1.10
C ILE A 62 0.28 3.40 -1.30
N ILE A 63 0.78 2.42 -0.53
CA ILE A 63 2.14 1.89 -0.73
C ILE A 63 2.30 1.33 -2.15
N PHE A 64 1.35 0.50 -2.60
CA PHE A 64 1.45 -0.13 -3.91
C PHE A 64 1.14 0.83 -5.06
N PHE A 65 0.34 1.88 -4.83
CA PHE A 65 0.18 2.99 -5.77
C PHE A 65 1.51 3.72 -5.97
N ASP A 66 2.18 4.10 -4.88
CA ASP A 66 3.48 4.77 -4.94
C ASP A 66 4.52 3.90 -5.63
N PHE A 67 4.53 2.59 -5.34
CA PHE A 67 5.44 1.64 -6.00
C PHE A 67 5.15 1.48 -7.49
N ALA A 68 3.87 1.49 -7.89
CA ALA A 68 3.49 1.51 -9.30
C ALA A 68 3.90 2.83 -9.97
N GLY A 69 3.92 3.95 -9.25
CA GLY A 69 4.39 5.24 -9.74
C GLY A 69 5.90 5.29 -9.94
N VAL A 70 6.67 4.89 -8.93
CA VAL A 70 8.15 5.09 -8.91
C VAL A 70 8.95 3.89 -9.42
N ASN A 71 8.34 2.71 -9.50
CA ASN A 71 8.99 1.43 -9.85
C ASN A 71 10.36 1.24 -9.13
N PRO A 72 10.35 1.15 -7.79
CA PRO A 72 11.57 1.24 -7.01
C PRO A 72 12.47 0.01 -7.20
N LYS A 73 13.77 0.24 -7.03
CA LYS A 73 14.74 -0.83 -6.79
C LYS A 73 14.51 -1.46 -5.41
N HIS A 74 14.96 -2.68 -5.20
CA HIS A 74 14.77 -3.50 -4.00
C HIS A 74 15.06 -2.75 -2.71
N ARG A 75 16.29 -2.23 -2.56
CA ARG A 75 16.68 -1.43 -1.38
C ARG A 75 15.87 -0.13 -1.25
N GLN A 76 15.51 0.50 -2.37
CA GLN A 76 14.73 1.74 -2.36
C GLN A 76 13.28 1.49 -1.91
N GLY A 77 12.66 0.40 -2.37
CA GLY A 77 11.30 0.05 -2.00
C GLY A 77 11.19 -0.29 -0.52
N ARG A 78 12.16 -1.02 0.06
CA ARG A 78 12.23 -1.23 1.52
C ARG A 78 12.24 0.07 2.31
N ILE A 79 13.06 1.03 1.89
CA ILE A 79 13.14 2.34 2.54
C ILE A 79 11.82 3.10 2.39
N PHE A 80 11.23 3.12 1.20
CA PHE A 80 9.92 3.74 0.98
C PHE A 80 8.81 3.11 1.80
N LEU A 81 8.77 1.78 1.92
CA LEU A 81 7.84 1.07 2.80
C LEU A 81 7.90 1.59 4.24
N ILE A 82 9.10 1.70 4.80
CA ILE A 82 9.31 2.21 6.16
C ILE A 82 8.87 3.67 6.25
N ILE A 83 9.30 4.52 5.32
CA ILE A 83 8.98 5.96 5.33
C ILE A 83 7.47 6.19 5.20
N ILE A 84 6.79 5.51 4.27
CA ILE A 84 5.35 5.64 4.06
C ILE A 84 4.60 5.16 5.31
N THR A 85 4.95 3.98 5.83
CA THR A 85 4.29 3.41 7.02
C THR A 85 4.46 4.32 8.24
N LEU A 86 5.68 4.76 8.54
CA LEU A 86 5.94 5.67 9.65
C LEU A 86 5.32 7.04 9.41
N GLY A 87 5.31 7.54 8.18
CA GLY A 87 4.67 8.79 7.79
C GLY A 87 3.17 8.76 8.03
N LEU A 88 2.50 7.64 7.72
CA LEU A 88 1.07 7.45 8.00
C LEU A 88 0.79 7.33 9.50
N ILE A 89 1.64 6.65 10.27
CA ILE A 89 1.51 6.60 11.74
C ILE A 89 1.68 8.00 12.34
N VAL A 90 2.65 8.80 11.86
CA VAL A 90 2.82 10.20 12.28
C VAL A 90 1.63 11.04 11.86
N TYR A 91 1.06 10.81 10.67
CA TYR A 91 -0.15 11.49 10.22
C TYR A 91 -1.34 11.22 11.15
N GLU A 92 -1.54 9.97 11.59
CA GLU A 92 -2.56 9.63 12.60
C GLU A 92 -2.31 10.32 13.95
N LEU A 93 -1.05 10.39 14.40
CA LEU A 93 -0.70 11.15 15.61
C LEU A 93 -0.99 12.65 15.47
N LEU A 94 -0.71 13.23 14.30
CA LEU A 94 -0.96 14.64 14.04
C LEU A 94 -2.45 14.96 13.89
N GLN A 95 -3.26 13.98 13.45
CA GLN A 95 -4.71 14.12 13.39
C GLN A 95 -5.32 14.44 14.76
N TYR A 96 -4.68 14.07 15.87
CA TYR A 96 -5.07 14.49 17.22
C TYR A 96 -5.22 16.01 17.38
N PHE A 97 -4.42 16.80 16.66
CA PHE A 97 -4.48 18.26 16.71
C PHE A 97 -5.58 18.84 15.80
N SER A 98 -6.29 18.01 15.05
CA SER A 98 -7.41 18.43 14.20
C SER A 98 -8.71 18.47 15.01
N PRO A 99 -9.49 19.56 14.94
CA PRO A 99 -10.71 19.72 15.74
C PRO A 99 -11.84 18.73 15.39
N ARG A 100 -11.64 17.85 14.39
CA ARG A 100 -12.63 16.87 13.92
C ARG A 100 -12.19 15.41 14.08
N SER A 101 -10.98 15.14 14.58
CA SER A 101 -10.48 13.76 14.70
C SER A 101 -10.10 13.41 16.13
N ILE A 102 -10.46 12.20 16.55
CA ILE A 102 -9.99 11.59 17.79
C ILE A 102 -8.84 10.67 17.39
N LEU A 103 -7.72 10.74 18.09
CA LEU A 103 -6.61 9.81 17.88
C LEU A 103 -7.11 8.37 18.06
N ASP A 104 -7.03 7.57 16.99
CA ASP A 104 -7.40 6.16 17.04
C ASP A 104 -6.14 5.28 17.01
N TRP A 105 -5.77 4.77 18.17
CA TRP A 105 -4.63 3.87 18.33
C TRP A 105 -4.83 2.56 17.55
N ARG A 106 -6.07 2.16 17.26
CA ARG A 106 -6.37 0.97 16.46
C ARG A 106 -5.98 1.18 15.01
N ASP A 107 -6.21 2.38 14.49
CA ASP A 107 -5.81 2.77 13.14
C ASP A 107 -4.29 2.86 12.98
N MET A 108 -3.57 3.28 14.02
CA MET A 108 -2.11 3.20 14.05
C MET A 108 -1.61 1.74 14.01
N ILE A 109 -2.22 0.85 14.81
CA ILE A 109 -1.88 -0.59 14.79
C ILE A 109 -2.21 -1.20 13.42
N ALA A 110 -3.37 -0.87 12.86
CA ALA A 110 -3.78 -1.34 11.53
C ALA A 110 -2.80 -0.88 10.45
N THR A 111 -2.30 0.36 10.54
CA THR A 111 -1.27 0.91 9.64
C THR A 111 0.05 0.15 9.78
N LEU A 112 0.47 -0.16 11.01
CA LEU A 112 1.68 -0.96 11.24
C LEU A 112 1.55 -2.38 10.66
N ILE A 113 0.41 -3.04 10.89
CA ILE A 113 0.12 -4.38 10.33
C ILE A 113 0.08 -4.31 8.80
N ALA A 114 -0.55 -3.29 8.22
CA ALA A 114 -0.57 -3.06 6.78
C ALA A 114 0.84 -2.88 6.19
N GLY A 115 1.72 -2.16 6.88
CA GLY A 115 3.12 -2.01 6.50
C GLY A 115 3.85 -3.35 6.48
N LEU A 116 3.66 -4.19 7.50
CA LEU A 116 4.23 -5.54 7.57
C LEU A 116 3.69 -6.48 6.47
N ILE A 117 2.38 -6.45 6.21
CA ILE A 117 1.76 -7.20 5.11
C ILE A 117 2.34 -6.73 3.77
N SER A 118 2.42 -5.43 3.56
CA SER A 118 2.97 -4.83 2.33
C SER A 118 4.42 -5.20 2.14
N TRP A 119 5.21 -5.25 3.21
CA TRP A 119 6.58 -5.76 3.18
C TRP A 119 6.64 -7.22 2.72
N GLY A 120 5.82 -8.09 3.31
CA GLY A 120 5.75 -9.50 2.91
C GLY A 120 5.39 -9.69 1.43
N ILE A 121 4.37 -8.97 0.96
CA ILE A 121 3.95 -8.97 -0.45
C ILE A 121 5.09 -8.45 -1.35
N TYR A 122 5.75 -7.36 -0.95
CA TYR A 122 6.83 -6.75 -1.72
C TYR A 122 8.01 -7.72 -1.89
N GLU A 123 8.48 -8.36 -0.82
CA GLU A 123 9.56 -9.36 -0.89
C GLU A 123 9.17 -10.57 -1.74
N PHE A 124 7.92 -11.03 -1.63
CA PHE A 124 7.41 -12.12 -2.47
C PHE A 124 7.45 -11.74 -3.97
N LEU A 125 7.01 -10.52 -4.31
CA LEU A 125 7.04 -10.04 -5.69
C LEU A 125 8.47 -9.89 -6.23
N LEU A 126 9.42 -9.43 -5.42
CA LEU A 126 10.81 -9.29 -5.84
C LEU A 126 11.50 -10.64 -6.05
N LYS A 127 11.15 -11.64 -5.23
CA LYS A 127 11.60 -13.02 -5.45
C LYS A 127 11.03 -13.59 -6.76
N LYS A 128 9.80 -13.22 -7.11
CA LYS A 128 9.12 -13.67 -8.33
C LYS A 128 9.58 -12.93 -9.59
N TYR A 129 9.96 -11.66 -9.45
CA TYR A 129 10.40 -10.77 -10.54
C TYR A 129 11.74 -10.13 -10.14
N PRO A 130 12.87 -10.85 -10.29
CA PRO A 130 14.20 -10.35 -9.98
C PRO A 130 14.56 -9.08 -10.76
N GLU A 131 15.43 -8.23 -10.21
CA GLU A 131 15.76 -6.93 -10.85
C GLU A 131 16.49 -7.08 -12.18
N ASP A 132 17.20 -8.19 -12.36
CA ASP A 132 17.88 -8.63 -13.57
C ASP A 132 16.92 -9.00 -14.70
N GLU A 133 15.64 -9.24 -14.39
CA GLU A 133 14.55 -9.44 -15.35
C GLU A 133 13.81 -8.13 -15.70
N LEU A 134 14.45 -6.96 -15.58
CA LEU A 134 13.95 -5.73 -16.22
C LEU A 134 14.06 -5.88 -17.74
N THR A 135 13.26 -6.76 -18.32
CA THR A 135 13.08 -6.91 -19.74
C THR A 135 12.34 -5.66 -20.19
N PRO A 136 12.99 -4.76 -20.96
CA PRO A 136 12.20 -3.95 -21.86
C PRO A 136 11.54 -4.98 -22.78
N HIS A 137 10.22 -5.00 -22.90
CA HIS A 137 9.66 -5.63 -24.07
C HIS A 137 10.36 -4.99 -25.29
N ASN A 138 11.20 -5.77 -26.00
CA ASN A 138 12.10 -5.42 -27.13
C ASN A 138 13.54 -4.91 -26.84
N THR A 139 14.46 -5.83 -26.54
CA THR A 139 15.85 -5.73 -27.03
C THR A 139 16.22 -6.96 -27.88
N ARG A 140 15.40 -7.25 -28.89
CA ARG A 140 15.76 -8.12 -30.03
C ARG A 140 16.04 -7.36 -31.34
N TYR A 141 16.13 -6.02 -31.31
CA TYR A 141 16.47 -5.20 -32.48
C TYR A 141 17.57 -4.17 -32.20
N SER A 142 18.66 -4.60 -31.59
CA SER A 142 19.90 -3.81 -31.52
C SER A 142 21.11 -4.73 -31.47
N GLN A 143 21.21 -5.61 -32.48
CA GLN A 143 22.46 -6.20 -32.96
C GLN A 143 22.42 -6.17 -34.49
#